data_AF-A0A2V8H0X7-F1
#
_entry.id   AF-A0A2V8H0X7-F1
#
_cell.length_a   1.000
_cell.length_b   1.000
_cell.length_c   1.000
_cell.angle_alpha   90.00
_cell.angle_beta   90.00
_cell.angle_gamma   90.00
#
_symmetry.space_group_name_H-M   'P 1'
#
loop_
_entity.id
_entity.type
_entity.pdbx_description
1 polymer ?
#
loop_
_entity_poly.entity_id
_entity_poly.type
_entity_poly.pdbx_seq_one_letter_code
_entity_poly.pdbx_strand_id
1 'polypeptide(L)'
;GSPSERPVYSRINVLIAVLAIGVLIAQSPWIRPRLYKVPLWDKQTPVAAAEYIHQHGLAGNIFHPQIFGDYLIWRLWPQQRSFIDGRVHLFGLDFVKDYQLLLYACRWEDVLSRWNIKYLLLHNTSDDEEARKLIESARTSGLWKRVYEDDVAVLFEKVTPSQ
;
A
#
# COMPACT_ATOMS: atom_id res chain seq x y z
N GLY A 1 11.75 44.82 -54.07
CA GLY A 1 11.26 44.29 -52.79
C GLY A 1 10.65 42.93 -53.04
N SER A 2 11.24 41.88 -52.49
CA SER A 2 10.64 40.55 -52.54
C SER A 2 9.53 40.43 -51.49
N PRO A 3 8.44 39.70 -51.76
CA PRO A 3 7.35 39.54 -50.81
C PRO A 3 7.87 38.70 -49.64
N SER A 4 7.69 39.19 -48.42
CA SER A 4 7.98 38.45 -47.20
C SER A 4 7.09 37.21 -47.14
N GLU A 5 7.62 36.03 -47.48
CA GLU A 5 6.99 34.76 -47.14
C GLU A 5 6.86 34.68 -45.61
N ARG A 6 5.68 34.98 -45.07
CA ARG A 6 5.42 34.72 -43.65
C ARG A 6 5.50 33.20 -43.47
N PRO A 7 6.47 32.66 -42.71
CA PRO A 7 6.86 31.29 -42.91
C PRO A 7 5.76 30.37 -42.38
N VAL A 8 5.42 29.32 -43.14
CA VAL A 8 4.54 28.22 -42.71
C VAL A 8 4.91 27.69 -41.32
N TYR A 9 6.19 27.78 -40.95
CA TYR A 9 6.74 27.49 -39.62
C TYR A 9 6.06 28.27 -38.48
N SER A 10 5.58 29.50 -38.69
CA SER A 10 4.90 30.29 -37.66
C SER A 10 3.55 29.67 -37.26
N ARG A 11 2.78 29.15 -38.23
CA ARG A 11 1.49 28.49 -37.96
C ARG A 11 1.67 27.15 -37.27
N ILE A 12 2.68 26.39 -37.69
CA ILE A 12 3.05 25.12 -37.07
C ILE A 12 3.52 25.35 -35.62
N ASN A 13 4.37 26.34 -35.38
CA ASN A 13 4.83 26.68 -34.02
C ASN A 13 3.68 27.13 -33.12
N VAL A 14 2.71 27.88 -33.63
CA VAL A 14 1.50 28.25 -32.88
C VAL A 14 0.66 27.03 -32.55
N LEU A 15 0.45 26.11 -33.49
CA LEU A 15 -0.26 24.85 -33.23
C LEU A 15 0.45 24.01 -32.16
N ILE A 16 1.77 23.87 -32.26
CA ILE A 16 2.58 23.18 -31.25
C ILE A 16 2.45 23.86 -29.88
N ALA A 17 2.54 25.19 -29.83
CA ALA A 17 2.41 25.94 -28.58
C ALA A 17 1.01 25.79 -27.96
N VAL A 18 -0.05 25.83 -28.77
CA VAL A 18 -1.43 25.62 -28.31
C VAL A 18 -1.62 24.20 -27.77
N LEU A 19 -1.10 23.18 -28.47
CA LEU A 19 -1.15 21.80 -28.01
C LEU A 19 -0.36 21.61 -26.70
N ALA A 20 0.84 22.19 -26.60
CA ALA A 20 1.67 22.14 -25.41
C ALA A 20 0.98 22.81 -24.21
N ILE A 21 0.38 24.00 -24.41
CA ILE A 21 -0.40 24.70 -23.39
C ILE A 21 -1.62 23.86 -22.99
N GLY A 22 -2.32 23.26 -23.96
CA GLY A 22 -3.43 22.34 -23.71
C GLY A 22 -3.04 21.15 -22.84
N VAL A 23 -1.90 20.52 -23.12
CA VAL A 23 -1.35 19.42 -22.30
C VAL A 23 -0.98 19.91 -20.89
N LEU A 24 -0.32 21.06 -20.76
CA LEU A 24 0.04 21.63 -19.45
C LEU A 24 -1.20 21.96 -18.60
N ILE A 25 -2.25 22.51 -19.22
CA ILE A 25 -3.54 22.79 -18.58
C ILE A 25 -4.21 21.47 -18.16
N ALA A 26 -4.27 20.46 -19.04
CA ALA A 26 -4.89 19.17 -18.73
C ALA A 26 -4.15 18.39 -17.63
N GLN A 27 -2.82 18.54 -17.53
CA GLN A 27 -1.97 17.92 -16.50
C GLN A 27 -1.89 18.74 -15.21
N SER A 28 -2.44 19.96 -15.20
CA SER A 28 -2.40 20.87 -14.05
C SER A 28 -3.06 20.25 -12.81
N PRO A 29 -2.50 20.39 -11.60
CA PRO A 29 -3.10 19.90 -10.34
C PRO A 29 -4.52 20.42 -10.09
N TRP A 30 -4.91 21.55 -10.69
CA TRP A 30 -6.22 22.18 -10.50
C TRP A 30 -7.31 21.65 -11.45
N ILE A 31 -6.91 21.06 -12.58
CA ILE A 31 -7.81 20.62 -13.65
C ILE A 31 -7.81 19.10 -13.75
N ARG A 32 -6.64 18.46 -13.59
CA ARG A 32 -6.46 17.02 -13.65
C ARG A 32 -7.44 16.25 -12.75
N PRO A 33 -7.73 16.63 -11.48
CA PRO A 33 -8.71 15.94 -10.66
C PRO A 33 -10.16 16.08 -11.14
N ARG A 34 -10.48 17.15 -11.89
CA ARG A 34 -11.81 17.36 -12.49
C ARG A 34 -12.00 16.52 -13.75
N LEU A 35 -10.92 16.34 -14.52
CA LEU A 35 -10.91 15.54 -15.74
C LEU A 35 -10.78 14.05 -15.47
N TYR A 36 -9.97 13.67 -14.49
CA TYR A 36 -9.68 12.29 -14.13
C TYR A 36 -10.02 12.07 -12.66
N LYS A 37 -11.13 11.38 -12.40
CA LYS A 37 -11.46 10.86 -11.07
C LYS A 37 -10.59 9.63 -10.77
N VAL A 38 -9.29 9.85 -10.63
CA VAL A 38 -8.36 8.79 -10.20
C VAL A 38 -8.33 8.78 -8.68
N PRO A 39 -8.51 7.62 -8.02
CA PRO A 39 -8.24 7.52 -6.60
C PRO A 39 -6.83 8.01 -6.27
N LEU A 40 -6.64 8.59 -5.09
CA LEU A 40 -5.31 9.05 -4.63
C LEU A 40 -4.40 7.88 -4.18
N TRP A 41 -4.88 6.65 -4.31
CA TRP A 41 -4.22 5.43 -3.86
C TRP A 41 -4.23 4.38 -4.97
N ASP A 42 -3.26 3.46 -4.92
CA ASP A 42 -3.18 2.32 -5.83
C ASP A 42 -4.32 1.31 -5.52
N LYS A 43 -4.70 0.50 -6.50
CA LYS A 43 -5.63 -0.63 -6.33
C LYS A 43 -5.16 -1.63 -5.27
N GLN A 44 -3.85 -1.76 -5.07
CA GLN A 44 -3.27 -2.64 -4.05
C GLN A 44 -3.30 -2.03 -2.64
N THR A 45 -3.80 -0.80 -2.48
CA THR A 45 -3.87 -0.15 -1.18
C THR A 45 -4.98 -0.77 -0.32
N PRO A 46 -4.71 -1.15 0.95
CA PRO A 46 -5.66 -1.89 1.79
C PRO A 46 -6.70 -0.96 2.43
N VAL A 47 -7.43 -0.21 1.60
CA VAL A 47 -8.38 0.83 2.05
C VAL A 47 -9.47 0.25 2.94
N ALA A 48 -10.12 -0.82 2.49
CA ALA A 48 -11.25 -1.41 3.20
C ALA A 48 -10.79 -2.21 4.44
N ALA A 49 -9.64 -2.88 4.38
CA ALA A 49 -9.03 -3.51 5.56
C ALA A 49 -8.63 -2.49 6.64
N ALA A 50 -8.05 -1.34 6.25
CA ALA A 50 -7.75 -0.26 7.18
C ALA A 50 -9.04 0.31 7.81
N GLU A 51 -10.09 0.49 7.02
CA GLU A 51 -11.39 0.92 7.54
C GLU A 51 -11.96 -0.10 8.54
N TYR A 52 -11.88 -1.39 8.24
CA TYR A 52 -12.27 -2.45 9.16
C TYR A 52 -11.50 -2.38 10.49
N ILE A 53 -10.16 -2.22 10.43
CA ILE A 53 -9.29 -2.04 11.61
C ILE A 53 -9.73 -0.85 12.45
N HIS A 54 -10.03 0.28 11.82
CA HIS A 54 -10.47 1.50 12.50
C HIS A 54 -11.84 1.31 13.17
N GLN A 55 -12.83 0.81 12.44
CA GLN A 55 -14.20 0.64 12.92
C GLN A 55 -14.31 -0.35 14.08
N HIS A 56 -13.49 -1.40 14.07
CA HIS A 56 -13.47 -2.41 15.14
C HIS A 56 -12.50 -2.07 16.28
N GLY A 57 -11.82 -0.91 16.21
CA GLY A 57 -10.88 -0.46 17.23
C GLY A 57 -9.72 -1.43 17.47
N LEU A 58 -9.24 -2.11 16.42
CA LEU A 58 -8.19 -3.11 16.55
C LEU A 58 -6.86 -2.43 16.91
N ALA A 59 -6.40 -2.69 18.13
CA ALA A 59 -5.14 -2.18 18.67
C ALA A 59 -4.19 -3.32 19.10
N GLY A 60 -2.89 -3.05 19.07
CA GLY A 60 -1.81 -4.02 19.29
C GLY A 60 -0.99 -4.27 18.03
N ASN A 61 0.19 -4.87 18.15
CA ASN A 61 1.15 -4.94 17.05
C ASN A 61 0.59 -5.71 15.84
N ILE A 62 0.73 -5.13 14.65
CA ILE A 62 0.23 -5.66 13.38
C ILE A 62 1.37 -5.85 12.40
N PHE A 63 1.63 -7.07 11.94
CA PHE A 63 2.54 -7.28 10.81
C PHE A 63 1.79 -7.06 9.49
N HIS A 64 2.47 -6.43 8.54
CA HIS A 64 1.99 -6.22 7.18
C HIS A 64 3.17 -6.00 6.22
N PRO A 65 3.01 -6.21 4.90
CA PRO A 65 4.04 -5.87 3.94
C PRO A 65 4.24 -4.35 3.86
N GLN A 66 5.47 -3.92 3.54
CA GLN A 66 5.90 -2.52 3.56
C GLN A 66 5.09 -1.64 2.61
N ILE A 67 4.58 -2.21 1.51
CA ILE A 67 3.69 -1.52 0.57
C ILE A 67 2.40 -1.00 1.22
N PHE A 68 1.96 -1.60 2.33
CA PHE A 68 0.80 -1.12 3.09
C PHE A 68 1.16 -0.02 4.10
N GLY A 69 2.43 0.07 4.52
CA GLY A 69 2.83 0.82 5.70
C GLY A 69 2.47 2.30 5.66
N ASP A 70 2.81 2.99 4.57
CA ASP A 70 2.57 4.44 4.48
C ASP A 70 1.07 4.78 4.55
N TYR A 71 0.22 3.97 3.92
CA TYR A 71 -1.22 4.16 3.98
C TYR A 71 -1.79 3.85 5.37
N LEU A 72 -1.32 2.78 6.02
CA LEU A 72 -1.74 2.45 7.38
C LEU A 72 -1.33 3.53 8.39
N ILE A 73 -0.13 4.11 8.26
CA ILE A 73 0.30 5.26 9.07
C ILE A 73 -0.66 6.43 8.86
N TRP A 74 -0.92 6.80 7.60
CA TRP A 74 -1.79 7.93 7.30
C TRP A 74 -3.22 7.74 7.83
N ARG A 75 -3.78 6.54 7.70
CA ARG A 75 -5.19 6.27 8.02
C ARG A 75 -5.44 5.95 9.49
N LEU A 76 -4.52 5.25 10.15
CA LEU A 76 -4.78 4.60 11.45
C LEU A 76 -3.97 5.14 12.62
N TRP A 77 -3.00 6.02 12.36
CA TRP A 77 -2.25 6.65 13.44
C TRP A 77 -3.13 7.64 14.22
N PRO A 78 -3.05 7.69 15.58
CA PRO A 78 -2.18 6.89 16.46
C PRO A 78 -2.76 5.58 16.99
N GLN A 79 -4.00 5.24 16.64
CA GLN A 79 -4.74 4.12 17.25
C GLN A 79 -4.15 2.75 16.89
N GLN A 80 -3.68 2.58 15.65
CA GLN A 80 -2.94 1.39 15.23
C GLN A 80 -1.61 1.82 14.61
N ARG A 81 -0.52 1.21 15.08
CA ARG A 81 0.84 1.58 14.67
C ARG A 81 1.32 0.66 13.56
N SER A 82 1.83 1.25 12.48
CA SER A 82 2.48 0.51 11.40
C SER A 82 3.75 -0.18 11.90
N PHE A 83 4.00 -1.40 11.44
CA PHE A 83 5.18 -2.17 11.84
C PHE A 83 6.43 -1.76 11.06
N ILE A 84 6.26 -1.42 9.78
CA ILE A 84 7.28 -0.85 8.90
C ILE A 84 6.63 0.20 8.00
N ASP A 85 7.42 1.10 7.41
CA ASP A 85 6.95 2.06 6.42
C ASP A 85 8.06 2.44 5.41
N GLY A 86 7.76 3.32 4.46
CA GLY A 86 8.69 3.71 3.39
C GLY A 86 9.99 4.34 3.87
N ARG A 87 10.10 4.76 5.14
CA ARG A 87 11.34 5.27 5.75
C ARG A 87 12.26 4.13 6.19
N VAL A 88 12.47 3.15 5.32
CA VAL A 88 13.20 1.90 5.58
C VAL A 88 14.62 2.11 6.13
N HIS A 89 15.26 3.23 5.80
CA HIS A 89 16.60 3.60 6.28
C HIS A 89 16.65 3.93 7.78
N LEU A 90 15.50 4.11 8.43
CA LEU A 90 15.40 4.33 9.88
C LEU A 90 15.33 3.04 10.69
N PHE A 91 15.20 1.88 10.03
CA PHE A 91 15.07 0.59 10.70
C PHE A 91 16.43 -0.12 10.81
N GLY A 92 16.72 -0.67 11.98
CA GLY A 92 17.97 -1.40 12.23
C GLY A 92 18.07 -2.71 11.45
N LEU A 93 19.30 -3.15 11.17
CA LEU A 93 19.56 -4.36 10.38
C LEU A 93 18.89 -5.62 10.94
N ASP A 94 18.85 -5.79 12.25
CA ASP A 94 18.26 -6.98 12.86
C ASP A 94 16.73 -7.00 12.72
N PHE A 95 16.07 -5.84 12.78
CA PHE A 95 14.66 -5.72 12.44
C PHE A 95 14.42 -6.09 10.96
N VAL A 96 15.25 -5.58 10.04
CA VAL A 96 15.08 -5.86 8.61
C VAL A 96 15.22 -7.35 8.31
N LYS A 97 16.17 -8.05 8.95
CA LYS A 97 16.32 -9.51 8.82
C LYS A 97 15.07 -10.25 9.30
N ASP A 98 14.53 -9.86 10.46
CA ASP A 98 13.31 -10.44 11.00
C ASP A 98 12.10 -10.19 10.09
N TYR A 99 11.98 -8.97 9.59
CA TYR A 99 10.94 -8.60 8.63
C TYR A 99 11.04 -9.41 7.33
N GLN A 100 12.25 -9.66 6.82
CA GLN A 100 12.46 -10.54 5.66
C GLN A 100 12.04 -11.99 5.96
N LEU A 101 12.36 -12.53 7.13
CA LEU A 101 11.91 -13.86 7.53
C LEU A 101 10.38 -13.98 7.52
N LEU A 102 9.68 -12.95 8.01
CA LEU A 102 8.22 -12.88 7.96
C LEU A 102 7.70 -12.83 6.52
N LEU A 103 8.31 -12.01 5.65
CA LEU A 103 7.91 -11.92 4.24
C LEU A 103 8.01 -13.26 3.51
N TYR A 104 9.05 -14.05 3.78
CA TYR A 104 9.25 -15.36 3.14
C TYR A 104 8.59 -16.54 3.88
N ALA A 105 7.70 -16.25 4.85
CA ALA A 105 7.09 -17.27 5.71
C ALA A 105 8.11 -18.22 6.40
N CYS A 106 9.35 -17.77 6.60
CA CYS A 106 10.42 -18.55 7.21
C CYS A 106 10.47 -18.33 8.71
N ARG A 107 10.31 -19.39 9.52
CA ARG A 107 10.27 -19.30 11.00
C ARG A 107 9.28 -18.24 11.50
N TRP A 108 8.22 -18.00 10.72
CA TRP A 108 7.41 -16.81 10.86
C TRP A 108 6.71 -16.73 12.22
N GLU A 109 6.18 -17.84 12.75
CA GLU A 109 5.53 -17.86 14.07
C GLU A 109 6.48 -17.48 15.21
N ASP A 110 7.75 -17.91 15.17
CA ASP A 110 8.77 -17.50 16.14
C ASP A 110 8.97 -15.99 16.10
N VAL A 111 9.13 -15.43 14.90
CA VAL A 111 9.38 -14.00 14.71
C VAL A 111 8.16 -13.18 15.12
N LEU A 112 6.96 -13.60 14.73
CA LEU A 112 5.71 -12.96 15.16
C LEU A 112 5.55 -12.97 16.68
N SER A 113 5.95 -14.07 17.33
CA SER A 113 5.94 -14.17 18.79
C SER A 113 6.92 -13.19 19.44
N ARG A 114 8.16 -13.08 18.91
CA ARG A 114 9.16 -12.12 19.41
C ARG A 114 8.69 -10.67 19.33
N TRP A 115 8.00 -10.31 18.26
CA TRP A 115 7.45 -8.97 18.07
C TRP A 115 6.07 -8.78 18.72
N ASN A 116 5.57 -9.78 19.46
CA ASN A 116 4.25 -9.79 20.07
C ASN A 116 3.13 -9.38 19.09
N ILE A 117 3.20 -9.90 17.86
CA ILE A 117 2.24 -9.58 16.81
C ILE A 117 0.88 -10.18 17.19
N LYS A 118 -0.14 -9.33 17.20
CA LYS A 118 -1.54 -9.68 17.42
C LYS A 118 -2.31 -9.83 16.12
N TYR A 119 -1.94 -9.08 15.07
CA TYR A 119 -2.64 -9.13 13.78
C TYR A 119 -1.69 -9.34 12.60
N LEU A 120 -2.15 -10.07 11.60
CA LEU A 120 -1.47 -10.25 10.32
C LEU A 120 -2.33 -9.68 9.21
N LEU A 121 -1.87 -8.60 8.57
CA LEU A 121 -2.51 -8.04 7.39
C LEU A 121 -1.66 -8.37 6.18
N LEU A 122 -2.13 -9.30 5.36
CA LEU A 122 -1.38 -9.87 4.24
C LEU A 122 -2.01 -9.47 2.91
N HIS A 123 -1.20 -9.34 1.86
CA HIS A 123 -1.66 -9.01 0.52
C HIS A 123 -2.40 -10.21 -0.09
N ASN A 124 -3.67 -10.04 -0.47
CA ASN A 124 -4.52 -11.08 -1.04
C ASN A 124 -4.52 -11.04 -2.57
N THR A 125 -3.35 -11.22 -3.18
CA THR A 125 -3.20 -11.20 -4.65
C THR A 125 -2.58 -12.50 -5.15
N SER A 126 -2.91 -12.88 -6.39
CA SER A 126 -2.28 -14.02 -7.07
C SER A 126 -0.81 -13.81 -7.38
N ASP A 127 -0.36 -12.55 -7.41
CA ASP A 127 0.98 -12.18 -7.85
C ASP A 127 2.01 -12.19 -6.72
N ASP A 128 1.58 -12.41 -5.47
CA ASP A 128 2.40 -12.45 -4.26
C ASP A 128 2.41 -13.87 -3.67
N GLU A 129 3.27 -14.71 -4.25
CA GLU A 129 3.41 -16.12 -3.89
C GLU A 129 3.81 -16.34 -2.42
N GLU A 130 4.64 -15.45 -1.87
CA GLU A 130 5.10 -15.55 -0.48
C GLU A 130 4.00 -15.16 0.51
N ALA A 131 3.24 -14.09 0.21
CA ALA A 131 2.04 -13.77 0.99
C ALA A 131 1.04 -14.94 0.96
N ARG A 132 0.84 -15.57 -0.20
CA ARG A 132 -0.05 -16.74 -0.33
C ARG A 132 0.38 -17.91 0.54
N LYS A 133 1.68 -18.25 0.56
CA LYS A 133 2.21 -19.29 1.47
C LYS A 133 1.95 -18.97 2.93
N LEU A 134 2.14 -17.71 3.33
CA LEU A 134 1.90 -17.27 4.70
C LEU A 134 0.40 -17.30 5.05
N ILE A 135 -0.48 -16.89 4.13
CA ILE A 135 -1.94 -16.97 4.29
C ILE A 135 -2.37 -18.43 4.51
N GLU A 136 -1.91 -19.36 3.68
CA GLU A 136 -2.26 -20.78 3.82
C GLU A 136 -1.71 -21.39 5.13
N SER A 137 -0.50 -20.99 5.54
CA SER A 137 0.08 -21.40 6.82
C SER A 137 -0.75 -20.88 8.00
N ALA A 138 -1.16 -19.60 7.97
CA ALA A 138 -2.00 -19.00 9.01
C ALA A 138 -3.41 -19.63 9.06
N ARG A 139 -4.00 -20.00 7.92
CA ARG A 139 -5.28 -20.71 7.85
C ARG A 139 -5.24 -22.09 8.50
N THR A 140 -4.10 -22.77 8.43
CA THR A 140 -3.94 -24.15 8.91
C THR A 140 -3.34 -24.29 10.31
N SER A 141 -2.69 -23.25 10.85
CA SER A 141 -1.97 -23.38 12.13
C SER A 141 -2.88 -23.43 13.37
N GLY A 142 -4.14 -23.02 13.26
CA GLY A 142 -5.09 -22.96 14.40
C GLY A 142 -4.80 -21.86 15.41
N LEU A 143 -3.64 -21.19 15.33
CA LEU A 143 -3.23 -20.07 16.17
C LEU A 143 -3.76 -18.72 15.67
N TRP A 144 -4.29 -18.68 14.45
CA TRP A 144 -4.74 -17.46 13.78
C TRP A 144 -6.18 -17.63 13.30
N LYS A 145 -7.02 -16.65 13.61
CA LYS A 145 -8.39 -16.57 13.13
C LYS A 145 -8.49 -15.47 12.09
N ARG A 146 -8.97 -15.80 10.91
CA ARG A 146 -9.30 -14.78 9.89
C ARG A 146 -10.48 -13.93 10.39
N VAL A 147 -10.29 -12.62 10.42
CA VAL A 147 -11.32 -11.65 10.85
C VAL A 147 -11.81 -10.75 9.72
N TYR A 148 -11.02 -10.59 8.65
CA TYR A 148 -11.41 -9.83 7.46
C TYR A 148 -10.72 -10.40 6.21
N GLU A 149 -11.38 -10.32 5.05
CA GLU A 149 -10.81 -10.67 3.74
C GLU A 149 -11.58 -9.95 2.62
N ASP A 150 -10.83 -9.35 1.71
CA ASP A 150 -11.31 -8.83 0.42
C ASP A 150 -10.31 -9.17 -0.69
N ASP A 151 -10.52 -8.66 -1.90
CA ASP A 151 -9.66 -8.91 -3.07
C ASP A 151 -8.25 -8.27 -2.97
N VAL A 152 -7.95 -7.51 -1.90
CA VAL A 152 -6.68 -6.80 -1.70
C VAL A 152 -5.94 -7.30 -0.47
N ALA A 153 -6.63 -7.64 0.61
CA ALA A 153 -5.98 -8.02 1.85
C ALA A 153 -6.77 -9.04 2.67
N VAL A 154 -6.02 -9.89 3.38
CA VAL A 154 -6.54 -10.78 4.42
C VAL A 154 -6.01 -10.32 5.77
N LEU A 155 -6.89 -10.22 6.76
CA LEU A 155 -6.54 -9.91 8.14
C LEU A 155 -6.80 -11.11 9.04
N PHE A 156 -5.77 -11.53 9.77
CA PHE A 156 -5.87 -12.51 10.84
C PHE A 156 -5.65 -11.85 12.20
N GLU A 157 -6.32 -12.36 13.22
CA GLU A 157 -6.09 -12.06 14.63
C GLU A 157 -5.56 -13.32 15.32
N LYS A 158 -4.54 -13.16 16.18
CA LYS A 158 -3.99 -14.25 16.99
C LYS A 158 -5.05 -14.75 17.96
N VAL A 159 -5.31 -16.05 17.95
CA VAL A 159 -6.21 -16.70 18.91
C VAL A 159 -5.53 -16.63 20.27
N THR A 160 -6.11 -15.85 21.17
CA THR A 160 -5.71 -15.89 22.58
C THR A 160 -6.47 -17.04 23.23
N PRO A 161 -5.81 -18.02 23.85
CA PRO A 161 -6.50 -19.03 24.63
C PRO A 161 -7.36 -18.31 25.67
N SER A 162 -8.67 -18.58 25.68
CA SER A 162 -9.55 -18.16 26.77
C SER A 162 -8.96 -18.69 28.07
N GLN A 163 -8.62 -17.79 29.00
CA GLN A 163 -8.24 -18.16 30.37
C GLN A 163 -9.38 -18.91 31.06
#